data_AF-A0A6N7ARP6-F1
#
_entry.id   AF-A0A6N7ARP6-F1
#
_cell.length_a   1.000
_cell.length_b   1.000
_cell.length_c   1.000
_cell.angle_alpha   90.00
_cell.angle_beta   90.00
_cell.angle_gamma   90.00
#
_symmetry.space_group_name_H-M   'P 1'
#
loop_
_entity.id
_entity.type
_entity.pdbx_description
1 polymer ?
#
loop_
_entity_poly.entity_id
_entity_poly.type
_entity_poly.pdbx_seq_one_letter_code
_entity_poly.pdbx_strand_id
1 'polypeptide(L)'
;MADELFEKGLALLRDDNPLAALTCFEKAYALKKTPSLQSYLGFCIAAERGKVTEALGLCNDALAHEPDNPVHYLNLGRIYLKAGQKTDAIETLRKGLSFGENTEIHQLLENLGMRKRPVVPFLSRDNVLNKYLGLLLHRLKLR
;
A
#
# COMPACT_ATOMS: atom_id res chain seq x y z
N MET A 1 -3.68 -6.67 -26.43
CA MET A 1 -2.90 -5.42 -26.46
C MET A 1 -3.04 -4.61 -25.17
N ALA A 2 -4.26 -4.20 -24.75
CA ALA A 2 -4.43 -3.53 -23.45
C ALA A 2 -4.07 -4.44 -22.26
N ASP A 3 -4.55 -5.68 -22.27
CA ASP A 3 -4.28 -6.65 -21.20
C ASP A 3 -2.80 -7.04 -21.13
N GLU A 4 -2.11 -7.12 -22.27
CA GLU A 4 -0.66 -7.37 -22.32
C GLU A 4 0.15 -6.23 -21.68
N LEU A 5 -0.24 -4.98 -21.95
CA LEU A 5 0.36 -3.80 -21.31
C LEU A 5 0.07 -3.78 -19.80
N PHE A 6 -1.12 -4.23 -19.39
CA PHE A 6 -1.48 -4.35 -17.99
C PHE A 6 -0.62 -5.39 -17.27
N GLU A 7 -0.52 -6.60 -17.81
CA GLU A 7 0.33 -7.66 -17.25
C GLU A 7 1.80 -7.25 -17.19
N LYS A 8 2.30 -6.56 -18.23
CA LYS A 8 3.64 -5.99 -18.22
C LYS A 8 3.80 -4.94 -17.12
N GLY A 9 2.80 -4.08 -16.91
CA GLY A 9 2.79 -3.11 -15.81
C GLY A 9 2.84 -3.78 -14.44
N LEU A 10 2.09 -4.88 -14.25
CA LEU A 10 2.12 -5.67 -13.00
C LEU A 10 3.49 -6.31 -12.76
N ALA A 11 4.11 -6.88 -13.80
CA ALA A 11 5.46 -7.43 -13.70
C ALA A 11 6.48 -6.34 -13.28
N LEU A 12 6.40 -5.15 -13.88
CA LEU A 12 7.28 -4.03 -13.53
C LEU A 12 7.07 -3.54 -12.10
N LEU A 13 5.85 -3.60 -11.56
CA LEU A 13 5.62 -3.31 -10.15
C LEU A 13 6.24 -4.35 -9.20
N ARG A 14 6.27 -5.63 -9.60
CA ARG A 14 6.96 -6.68 -8.82
C ARG A 14 8.47 -6.48 -8.83
N ASP A 15 9.01 -5.93 -9.91
CA ASP A 15 10.42 -5.57 -10.05
C ASP A 15 10.77 -4.21 -9.42
N ASP A 16 9.87 -3.62 -8.63
CA ASP A 16 10.03 -2.32 -7.96
C ASP A 16 10.34 -1.16 -8.94
N ASN A 17 9.76 -1.22 -10.14
CA ASN A 17 9.89 -0.18 -11.17
C ASN A 17 8.55 0.53 -11.46
N PRO A 18 8.07 1.37 -10.53
CA PRO A 18 6.81 2.10 -10.66
C PRO A 18 6.78 3.09 -11.84
N LEU A 19 7.92 3.67 -12.24
CA LEU A 19 7.99 4.58 -13.39
C LEU A 19 7.71 3.89 -14.72
N ALA A 20 8.32 2.73 -14.94
CA ALA A 20 8.06 1.94 -16.15
C ALA A 20 6.63 1.36 -16.14
N ALA A 21 6.15 0.94 -14.96
CA ALA A 21 4.78 0.47 -14.78
C ALA A 21 3.75 1.55 -15.12
N LEU A 22 3.97 2.79 -14.65
CA LEU A 22 3.13 3.95 -14.95
C LEU A 22 2.94 4.13 -16.45
N THR A 23 4.03 4.08 -17.22
CA THR A 23 3.97 4.22 -18.68
C THR A 23 3.16 3.09 -19.34
N CYS A 24 3.27 1.86 -18.83
CA CYS A 24 2.50 0.73 -19.32
C CYS A 24 1.00 0.88 -19.00
N PHE A 25 0.68 1.31 -17.77
CA PHE A 25 -0.71 1.52 -17.35
C PHE A 25 -1.36 2.70 -18.07
N GLU A 26 -0.66 3.80 -18.34
CA GLU A 26 -1.20 4.90 -19.15
C GLU A 26 -1.56 4.46 -20.56
N LYS A 27 -0.67 3.69 -21.20
CA LYS A 27 -0.94 3.12 -22.53
C LYS A 27 -2.11 2.14 -22.49
N ALA A 28 -2.17 1.27 -21.48
CA ALA A 28 -3.28 0.33 -21.32
C ALA A 28 -4.61 1.06 -21.09
N TYR A 29 -4.61 2.09 -20.23
CA TYR A 29 -5.77 2.89 -19.88
C TYR A 29 -6.33 3.69 -21.07
N ALA A 30 -5.47 4.13 -21.99
CA ALA A 30 -5.88 4.76 -23.25
C ALA A 30 -6.65 3.80 -24.18
N LEU A 31 -6.37 2.49 -24.09
CA LEU A 31 -7.03 1.47 -24.91
C LEU A 31 -8.30 0.94 -24.25
N LYS A 32 -8.27 0.70 -22.94
CA LYS A 32 -9.39 0.14 -22.18
C LYS A 32 -9.35 0.66 -20.74
N LYS A 33 -10.48 1.20 -20.28
CA LYS A 33 -10.64 1.67 -18.90
C LYS A 33 -11.30 0.55 -18.09
N THR A 34 -10.52 -0.10 -17.23
CA THR A 34 -11.04 -1.10 -16.28
C THR A 34 -10.78 -0.64 -14.84
N PRO A 35 -11.61 -1.07 -13.87
CA PRO A 35 -11.40 -0.73 -12.46
C PRO A 35 -10.00 -1.12 -11.95
N SER A 36 -9.53 -2.32 -12.32
CA SER A 36 -8.17 -2.77 -12.03
C SER A 36 -7.11 -1.83 -12.59
N LEU A 37 -7.22 -1.41 -13.86
CA LEU A 37 -6.28 -0.47 -14.46
C LEU A 37 -6.28 0.88 -13.74
N GLN A 38 -7.46 1.41 -13.41
CA GLN A 38 -7.58 2.68 -12.67
C GLN A 38 -6.90 2.60 -11.30
N SER A 39 -7.13 1.51 -10.58
CA SER A 39 -6.54 1.29 -9.26
C SER A 39 -5.01 1.23 -9.29
N TYR A 40 -4.43 0.43 -10.20
CA TYR A 40 -2.97 0.34 -10.34
C TYR A 40 -2.34 1.62 -10.90
N LEU A 41 -3.01 2.27 -11.87
CA LEU A 41 -2.57 3.56 -12.41
C LEU A 41 -2.55 4.63 -11.32
N GLY A 42 -3.60 4.71 -10.49
CA GLY A 42 -3.66 5.62 -9.34
C GLY A 42 -2.48 5.42 -8.39
N PHE A 43 -2.18 4.17 -8.04
CA PHE A 43 -1.01 3.87 -7.22
C PHE A 43 0.30 4.38 -7.84
N CYS A 44 0.54 4.10 -9.13
CA CYS A 44 1.73 4.58 -9.84
C CYS A 44 1.81 6.11 -9.91
N ILE A 45 0.68 6.80 -10.11
CA ILE A 45 0.62 8.27 -10.13
C ILE A 45 0.99 8.84 -8.76
N ALA A 46 0.47 8.26 -7.67
CA ALA A 46 0.86 8.68 -6.32
C ALA A 46 2.35 8.44 -6.05
N ALA A 47 2.87 7.28 -6.47
CA ALA A 47 4.26 6.90 -6.25
C ALA A 47 5.25 7.80 -6.99
N GLU A 48 5.00 8.06 -8.27
CA GLU A 48 5.97 8.72 -9.15
C GLU A 48 5.77 10.21 -9.30
N ARG A 49 4.51 10.66 -9.24
CA ARG A 49 4.16 12.07 -9.50
C ARG A 49 3.76 12.82 -8.25
N GLY A 50 3.58 12.12 -7.12
CA GLY A 50 3.10 12.71 -5.86
C GLY A 50 1.68 13.30 -5.95
N LYS A 51 0.96 13.03 -7.04
CA LYS A 51 -0.40 13.56 -7.26
C LYS A 51 -1.43 12.71 -6.53
N VAL A 52 -1.42 12.81 -5.20
CA VAL A 52 -2.25 11.99 -4.31
C VAL A 52 -3.74 12.17 -4.60
N THR A 53 -4.21 13.40 -4.83
CA THR A 53 -5.64 13.68 -5.08
C THR A 53 -6.15 12.98 -6.35
N GLU A 54 -5.40 13.04 -7.43
CA GLU A 54 -5.71 12.34 -8.70
C GLU A 54 -5.71 10.81 -8.49
N ALA A 55 -4.70 10.29 -7.79
CA ALA A 55 -4.58 8.88 -7.48
C ALA A 55 -5.75 8.33 -6.63
N LEU A 56 -6.18 9.10 -5.62
CA LEU A 56 -7.33 8.77 -4.80
C LEU A 56 -8.61 8.73 -5.64
N GLY A 57 -8.80 9.68 -6.56
CA GLY A 57 -9.93 9.67 -7.49
C GLY A 57 -10.01 8.37 -8.30
N LEU A 58 -8.90 7.96 -8.92
CA LEU A 58 -8.85 6.74 -9.71
C LEU A 58 -9.12 5.46 -8.88
N CYS A 59 -8.59 5.38 -7.65
CA CYS A 59 -8.87 4.24 -6.78
C CYS A 59 -10.32 4.22 -6.26
N ASN A 60 -10.89 5.39 -5.96
CA ASN A 60 -12.28 5.49 -5.54
C ASN A 60 -13.25 5.14 -6.67
N ASP A 61 -12.95 5.54 -7.90
CA ASP A 61 -13.72 5.13 -9.08
C ASP A 61 -13.67 3.60 -9.26
N ALA A 62 -12.49 3.00 -9.10
CA ALA A 62 -12.35 1.54 -9.14
C ALA A 62 -13.22 0.85 -8.06
N LEU A 63 -13.18 1.35 -6.82
CA LEU A 63 -14.00 0.86 -5.71
C LEU A 63 -15.50 1.07 -5.91
N ALA A 64 -15.91 2.10 -6.65
CA ALA A 64 -17.32 2.31 -6.98
C ALA A 64 -17.86 1.24 -7.93
N HIS A 65 -16.99 0.65 -8.77
CA HIS A 65 -17.33 -0.42 -9.70
C HIS A 65 -17.14 -1.83 -9.10
N GLU A 66 -16.06 -2.05 -8.34
CA GLU A 66 -15.70 -3.33 -7.73
C GLU A 66 -15.48 -3.14 -6.21
N PRO A 67 -16.54 -2.89 -5.42
CA PRO A 67 -16.43 -2.57 -4.00
C PRO A 67 -15.92 -3.73 -3.14
N ASP A 68 -16.00 -4.95 -3.65
CA ASP A 68 -15.64 -6.22 -3.03
C ASP A 68 -14.25 -6.72 -3.42
N ASN A 69 -13.49 -5.96 -4.23
CA ASN A 69 -12.16 -6.36 -4.66
C ASN A 69 -11.07 -5.88 -3.68
N PRO A 70 -10.40 -6.78 -2.92
CA PRO A 70 -9.38 -6.40 -1.93
C PRO A 70 -8.19 -5.65 -2.54
N VAL A 71 -7.87 -5.89 -3.82
CA VAL A 71 -6.73 -5.25 -4.51
C VAL A 71 -6.90 -3.73 -4.58
N HIS A 72 -8.13 -3.23 -4.72
CA HIS A 72 -8.37 -1.79 -4.73
C HIS A 72 -8.08 -1.14 -3.38
N TYR A 73 -8.45 -1.80 -2.29
CA TYR A 73 -8.10 -1.36 -0.94
C TYR A 73 -6.60 -1.45 -0.65
N LEU A 74 -5.91 -2.44 -1.20
CA LEU A 74 -4.45 -2.54 -1.13
C LEU A 74 -3.79 -1.32 -1.79
N ASN A 75 -4.16 -1.01 -3.02
CA ASN A 75 -3.61 0.12 -3.77
C ASN A 75 -3.99 1.46 -3.12
N LEU A 76 -5.22 1.61 -2.64
CA LEU A 76 -5.66 2.79 -1.90
C LEU A 76 -4.86 2.96 -0.60
N GLY A 77 -4.64 1.87 0.15
CA GLY A 77 -3.79 1.87 1.33
C GLY A 77 -2.36 2.31 1.01
N ARG A 78 -1.77 1.83 -0.09
CA ARG A 78 -0.45 2.26 -0.56
C ARG A 78 -0.40 3.74 -0.92
N ILE A 79 -1.45 4.28 -1.54
CA ILE A 79 -1.57 5.71 -1.85
C ILE A 79 -1.60 6.53 -0.54
N TYR A 80 -2.41 6.11 0.44
CA TYR A 80 -2.45 6.76 1.75
C TYR A 80 -1.08 6.75 2.46
N LEU A 81 -0.32 5.65 2.36
CA LEU A 81 1.04 5.59 2.89
C LEU A 81 1.97 6.59 2.19
N LYS A 82 1.89 6.71 0.86
CA LYS A 82 2.67 7.70 0.10
C LYS A 82 2.29 9.14 0.47
N ALA A 83 1.03 9.36 0.85
CA ALA A 83 0.55 10.63 1.37
C ALA A 83 0.91 10.90 2.85
N GLY A 84 1.57 9.96 3.53
CA GLY A 84 1.88 10.06 4.98
C GLY A 84 0.68 9.79 5.91
N GLN A 85 -0.47 9.42 5.35
CA GLN A 85 -1.72 9.16 6.07
C GLN A 85 -1.78 7.71 6.56
N LYS A 86 -0.91 7.38 7.52
CA LYS A 86 -0.75 6.00 8.01
C LYS A 86 -2.00 5.42 8.66
N THR A 87 -2.77 6.23 9.37
CA THR A 87 -4.03 5.81 10.02
C THR A 87 -5.03 5.34 8.98
N ASP A 88 -5.25 6.16 7.96
CA ASP A 88 -6.22 5.94 6.90
C ASP A 88 -5.81 4.72 6.05
N ALA A 89 -4.51 4.53 5.84
CA ALA A 89 -3.97 3.33 5.20
C ALA A 89 -4.35 2.06 5.99
N ILE A 90 -4.14 2.04 7.31
CA ILE A 90 -4.45 0.86 8.13
C ILE A 90 -5.95 0.55 8.13
N GLU A 91 -6.80 1.57 8.26
CA GLU A 91 -8.25 1.41 8.22
C GLU A 91 -8.72 0.87 6.87
N THR A 92 -8.21 1.44 5.78
CA THR A 92 -8.51 1.02 4.41
C THR A 92 -8.09 -0.42 4.16
N LEU A 93 -6.89 -0.81 4.57
CA LEU A 93 -6.37 -2.16 4.40
C LEU A 93 -7.20 -3.19 5.19
N ARG A 94 -7.60 -2.86 6.43
CA ARG A 94 -8.49 -3.72 7.22
C ARG A 94 -9.86 -3.89 6.56
N LYS A 95 -10.39 -2.82 5.97
CA LYS A 95 -11.63 -2.88 5.19
C LYS A 95 -11.45 -3.77 3.95
N GLY A 96 -10.31 -3.71 3.27
CA GLY A 96 -10.01 -4.63 2.17
C GLY A 96 -10.10 -6.11 2.56
N LEU A 97 -9.55 -6.47 3.73
CA LEU A 97 -9.62 -7.83 4.25
C LEU A 97 -11.04 -8.30 4.61
N SER A 98 -12.01 -7.40 4.83
CA SER A 98 -13.40 -7.83 5.05
C SER A 98 -14.09 -8.32 3.78
N PHE A 99 -13.53 -8.03 2.60
CA PHE A 99 -14.09 -8.46 1.31
C PHE A 99 -13.37 -9.67 0.71
N GLY A 100 -12.16 -9.99 1.19
CA GLY A 100 -11.44 -11.19 0.77
C GLY A 100 -10.03 -11.25 1.32
N GLU A 101 -9.50 -12.47 1.40
CA GLU A 101 -8.13 -12.71 1.83
C GLU A 101 -7.13 -12.14 0.82
N ASN A 102 -6.15 -11.38 1.30
CA ASN A 102 -5.09 -10.84 0.48
C ASN A 102 -3.77 -10.84 1.24
N THR A 103 -2.81 -11.66 0.79
CA THR A 103 -1.51 -11.84 1.44
C THR A 103 -0.69 -10.55 1.48
N GLU A 104 -0.75 -9.72 0.44
CA GLU A 104 -0.02 -8.45 0.41
C GLU A 104 -0.59 -7.46 1.43
N ILE A 105 -1.91 -7.45 1.64
CA ILE A 105 -2.52 -6.62 2.69
C ILE A 105 -2.08 -7.10 4.07
N HIS A 106 -2.08 -8.40 4.34
CA HIS A 106 -1.58 -8.96 5.62
C HIS A 106 -0.13 -8.54 5.88
N GLN A 107 0.76 -8.75 4.91
CA GLN A 107 2.16 -8.34 5.01
C GLN A 107 2.31 -6.84 5.25
N LEU A 108 1.53 -6.02 4.54
CA LEU A 108 1.58 -4.57 4.69
C LEU A 108 1.08 -4.14 6.08
N LEU A 109 -0.03 -4.70 6.57
CA LEU A 109 -0.53 -4.45 7.91
C LEU A 109 0.43 -4.92 9.00
N GLU A 110 1.10 -6.07 8.83
CA GLU A 110 2.17 -6.52 9.71
C GLU A 110 3.32 -5.51 9.72
N ASN A 111 3.81 -5.07 8.56
CA ASN A 111 4.87 -4.08 8.47
C ASN A 111 4.48 -2.73 9.10
N LEU A 112 3.23 -2.30 8.94
CA LEU A 112 2.71 -1.06 9.55
C LEU A 112 2.44 -1.22 11.05
N GLY A 113 2.05 -2.42 11.47
CA GLY A 113 1.71 -2.85 12.83
C GLY A 113 2.90 -3.33 13.66
N MET A 114 4.06 -3.56 13.04
CA MET A 114 5.37 -3.79 13.65
C MET A 114 5.89 -2.49 14.31
N ARG A 115 5.08 -1.93 15.21
CA ARG A 115 5.61 -1.23 16.37
C ARG A 115 6.04 -2.33 17.34
N LYS A 116 7.29 -2.80 17.18
CA LYS A 116 7.94 -3.85 18.02
C LYS A 116 7.39 -3.80 19.44
N ARG A 117 6.90 -4.95 19.94
CA ARG A 117 6.38 -5.06 21.31
C ARG A 117 7.38 -4.40 22.28
N PRO A 118 6.94 -3.61 23.27
CA PRO A 118 7.88 -3.11 24.28
C PRO A 118 8.77 -4.25 24.77
N VAL A 119 10.08 -3.99 24.96
CA VAL A 119 11.05 -5.03 25.40
C VAL A 119 10.53 -5.72 26.65
N VAL A 120 9.87 -4.93 27.50
CA VAL A 120 9.21 -5.39 28.70
C VAL A 120 7.70 -5.16 28.54
N PRO A 121 6.89 -6.23 28.32
CA PRO A 121 5.46 -6.12 28.00
C PRO A 121 4.60 -5.45 29.08
N PHE A 122 5.01 -5.55 30.35
CA PHE A 122 4.31 -4.97 31.50
C PHE A 122 4.64 -3.49 31.75
N LEU A 123 5.69 -2.95 31.11
CA LEU A 123 6.02 -1.54 31.20
C LEU A 123 5.34 -0.76 30.07
N SER A 124 4.75 0.38 30.41
CA SER A 124 4.27 1.35 29.41
C SER A 124 5.39 1.72 28.43
N ARG A 125 5.00 2.08 27.20
CA ARG A 125 5.92 2.52 26.15
C ARG A 125 6.63 3.83 26.49
N ASP A 126 6.05 4.64 27.37
CA ASP A 126 6.66 5.88 27.85
C ASP A 126 7.63 5.71 29.01
N ASN A 127 7.69 4.49 29.55
CA ASN A 127 8.64 4.17 30.60
C ASN A 127 10.08 4.23 30.07
N VAL A 128 10.92 5.03 30.72
CA VAL A 128 12.31 5.30 30.35
C VAL A 128 13.12 4.01 30.22
N LEU A 129 12.90 3.02 31.08
CA LEU A 129 13.57 1.71 31.02
C LEU A 129 13.25 0.97 29.73
N ASN A 130 11.98 1.00 29.30
CA ASN A 130 11.53 0.30 28.10
C ASN A 130 12.09 0.95 26.83
N LYS A 131 12.17 2.30 26.81
CA LYS A 131 12.84 3.07 25.75
C LYS A 131 14.34 2.76 25.70
N TYR A 132 15.02 2.75 26.84
CA TYR A 132 16.46 2.51 26.94
C TYR A 132 16.83 1.08 26.50
N LEU A 133 16.07 0.07 26.94
CA LEU A 133 16.26 -1.32 26.52
C LEU A 133 16.03 -1.49 25.01
N GLY A 134 15.04 -0.78 24.45
CA GLY A 134 14.80 -0.77 23.00
C GLY A 134 16.00 -0.21 22.23
N LEU A 135 16.56 0.91 22.69
CA LEU A 135 17.76 1.54 22.13
C LEU A 135 19.01 0.65 22.25
N LEU A 136 19.19 -0.01 23.40
CA LEU A 136 20.33 -0.90 23.66
C LEU A 136 20.32 -2.12 22.72
N LEU A 137 19.19 -2.80 22.60
CA LEU A 137 19.05 -3.96 21.73
C LEU A 137 19.23 -3.60 20.25
N HIS A 138 18.81 -2.40 19.86
CA HIS A 138 19.04 -1.87 18.53
C HIS A 138 20.54 -1.65 18.25
N ARG A 139 21.28 -1.04 19.20
CA ARG A 139 22.73 -0.86 19.08
C ARG A 139 23.50 -2.18 18.98
N LEU A 140 22.98 -3.23 19.60
CA LEU A 140 23.58 -4.56 19.58
C LEU A 140 23.16 -5.42 18.37
N LYS A 141 22.34 -4.89 17.45
CA LYS A 141 21.73 -5.63 16.33
C LYS A 141 20.95 -6.90 16.74
N LEU A 142 20.57 -7.00 18.01
CA LEU A 142 19.76 -8.10 18.55
C LEU A 142 18.27 -7.85 18.35
N ARG A 143 17.90 -6.63 17.96
CA ARG A 143 16.52 -6.25 17.71
C ARG A 143 16.37 -5.15 16.69
#